data_AF-A0A1S3LLQ9-F1
#
_entry.id   AF-A0A1S3LLQ9-F1
#
_cell.length_a   1.000
_cell.length_b   1.000
_cell.length_c   1.000
_cell.angle_alpha   90.00
_cell.angle_beta   90.00
_cell.angle_gamma   90.00
#
_symmetry.space_group_name_H-M   'P 1'
#
loop_
_entity.id
_entity.type
_entity.pdbx_description
1 polymer ?
#
loop_
_entity_poly.entity_id
_entity_poly.type
_entity_poly.pdbx_seq_one_letter_code
_entity_poly.pdbx_strand_id
1 'polypeptide(L)'
;MYKSYKGSVSDLHVVDQYMMEMCNIPYLSTRLDLLMTLRELPISMEDLQPLINQKIRMWTQLYGSRSFVSVLEYLLSIGNYLNENAGKGKARGFRLSSLTKPGPQGNALDLKLV
;
A
#
# COMPACT_ATOMS: atom_id res chain seq x y z
N MET A 1 15.41 -33.45 26.89
CA MET A 1 15.54 -32.91 28.26
C MET A 1 14.31 -33.25 29.11
N TYR A 2 13.10 -32.83 28.70
CA TYR A 2 11.86 -33.16 29.41
C TYR A 2 11.40 -34.63 29.24
N LYS A 3 11.42 -35.17 28.02
CA LYS A 3 11.03 -36.57 27.74
C LYS A 3 11.96 -37.65 28.35
N SER A 4 13.11 -37.23 28.89
CA SER A 4 14.10 -38.12 29.51
C SER A 4 14.02 -38.12 31.04
N TYR A 5 13.14 -37.30 31.63
CA TYR A 5 12.91 -37.28 33.07
C TYR A 5 12.22 -38.58 33.52
N LYS A 6 12.73 -39.18 34.62
CA LYS A 6 12.26 -40.48 35.14
C LYS A 6 11.54 -40.39 36.49
N GLY A 7 11.48 -39.21 37.10
CA GLY A 7 10.77 -38.98 38.36
C GLY A 7 9.27 -38.74 38.15
N SER A 8 8.53 -38.49 39.23
CA SER A 8 7.11 -38.15 39.13
C SER A 8 6.94 -36.73 38.58
N VAL A 9 6.05 -36.54 37.60
CA VAL A 9 5.75 -35.22 37.03
C VAL A 9 5.24 -34.26 38.11
N SER A 10 4.54 -34.78 39.13
CA SER A 10 4.03 -33.99 40.27
C SER A 10 5.14 -33.39 41.14
N ASP A 11 6.36 -33.90 41.07
CA ASP A 11 7.51 -33.40 41.84
C ASP A 11 8.20 -32.22 41.15
N LEU A 12 7.85 -31.94 39.88
CA LEU A 12 8.40 -30.85 39.10
C LEU A 12 7.69 -29.53 39.41
N HIS A 13 8.37 -28.40 39.17
CA HIS A 13 7.74 -27.09 39.20
C HIS A 13 6.64 -26.99 38.13
N VAL A 14 5.57 -26.21 38.38
CA VAL A 14 4.41 -26.10 37.47
C VAL A 14 4.77 -25.73 36.03
N VAL A 15 5.82 -24.92 35.84
CA VAL A 15 6.32 -24.55 34.52
C VAL A 15 6.92 -25.75 33.78
N ASP A 16 7.65 -26.62 34.48
CA ASP A 16 8.23 -27.82 33.90
C ASP A 16 7.17 -28.88 33.60
N GLN A 17 6.14 -28.98 34.44
CA GLN A 17 4.96 -29.82 34.17
C GLN A 17 4.26 -29.35 32.89
N TYR A 18 4.04 -28.04 32.74
CA TYR A 18 3.48 -27.46 31.52
C TYR A 18 4.35 -27.74 30.28
N MET A 19 5.67 -27.57 30.39
CA MET A 19 6.59 -27.83 29.28
C MET A 19 6.64 -29.31 28.89
N MET A 20 6.51 -30.23 29.85
CA MET A 20 6.36 -31.67 29.57
C MET A 20 5.11 -31.95 28.74
N GLU A 21 3.96 -31.38 29.11
CA GLU A 21 2.71 -31.55 28.34
C GLU A 21 2.82 -30.94 26.94
N MET A 22 3.41 -29.74 26.82
CA MET A 22 3.68 -29.13 25.51
C MET A 22 4.55 -30.04 24.63
N CYS A 23 5.58 -30.69 25.19
CA CYS A 23 6.43 -31.63 24.46
C CYS A 23 5.68 -32.87 23.93
N ASN A 24 4.54 -33.22 24.53
CA ASN A 24 3.71 -34.36 24.12
C ASN A 24 2.79 -34.02 22.93
N ILE A 25 2.58 -32.74 22.64
CA ILE A 25 1.75 -32.31 21.52
C ILE A 25 2.55 -32.48 20.22
N PRO A 26 2.10 -33.36 19.30
CA PRO A 26 2.80 -33.55 18.03
C PRO A 26 2.71 -32.29 17.17
N TYR A 27 3.84 -31.91 16.58
CA TYR A 27 3.96 -30.72 15.71
C TYR A 27 3.49 -29.42 16.36
N LEU A 28 3.72 -29.27 17.67
CA LEU A 28 3.21 -28.13 18.45
C LEU A 28 3.52 -26.78 17.79
N SER A 29 4.76 -26.54 17.35
CA SER A 29 5.15 -25.29 16.69
C SER A 29 4.25 -25.00 15.49
N THR A 30 4.15 -25.94 14.55
CA THR A 30 3.32 -25.79 13.35
C THR A 30 1.85 -25.59 13.68
N ARG A 31 1.34 -26.26 14.72
CA ARG A 31 -0.06 -26.07 15.16
C ARG A 31 -0.28 -24.66 15.71
N LEU A 32 0.67 -24.12 16.48
CA LEU A 32 0.59 -22.75 16.99
C LEU A 32 0.70 -21.74 15.85
N ASP A 33 1.62 -21.93 14.90
CA ASP A 33 1.77 -21.07 13.73
C ASP A 33 0.48 -21.04 12.89
N LEU A 34 -0.16 -22.20 12.69
CA LEU A 34 -1.45 -22.31 12.01
C LEU A 34 -2.56 -21.58 12.77
N LEU A 35 -2.64 -21.75 14.10
CA LEU A 35 -3.64 -21.07 14.93
C LEU A 35 -3.47 -19.54 14.89
N MET A 36 -2.23 -19.05 14.92
CA MET A 36 -1.95 -17.63 14.75
C MET A 36 -2.35 -17.15 13.36
N THR A 37 -1.97 -17.88 12.31
CA THR A 37 -2.30 -17.53 10.92
C THR A 37 -3.82 -17.50 10.70
N LEU A 38 -4.56 -18.50 11.20
CA LEU A 38 -6.03 -18.55 11.08
C LEU A 38 -6.71 -17.37 11.78
N ARG A 39 -6.12 -16.88 12.88
CA ARG A 39 -6.63 -15.72 13.60
C ARG A 39 -6.32 -14.40 12.89
N GLU A 40 -5.10 -14.25 12.37
CA GLU A 40 -4.58 -12.97 11.85
C GLU A 40 -4.93 -12.73 10.37
N LEU A 41 -5.02 -13.79 9.57
CA LEU A 41 -5.25 -13.69 8.13
C LEU A 41 -6.59 -13.02 7.80
N PRO A 42 -7.73 -13.35 8.42
CA PRO A 42 -9.01 -12.70 8.12
C PRO A 42 -8.96 -11.19 8.38
N ILE A 43 -8.37 -10.78 9.50
CA ILE A 43 -8.20 -9.37 9.88
C ILE A 43 -7.33 -8.65 8.84
N SER A 44 -6.20 -9.26 8.48
CA SER A 44 -5.30 -8.71 7.45
C SER A 44 -6.01 -8.56 6.10
N MET A 45 -6.88 -9.51 5.73
CA MET A 45 -7.67 -9.44 4.51
C MET A 45 -8.74 -8.34 4.57
N GLU A 46 -9.43 -8.19 5.71
CA GLU A 46 -10.40 -7.12 5.95
C GLU A 46 -9.78 -5.73 5.87
N ASP A 47 -8.52 -5.58 6.31
CA ASP A 47 -7.78 -4.32 6.20
C ASP A 47 -7.27 -4.05 4.77
N LEU A 48 -6.78 -5.06 4.06
CA LEU A 48 -6.18 -4.90 2.73
C LEU A 48 -7.21 -4.75 1.61
N GLN A 49 -8.31 -5.51 1.67
CA GLN A 49 -9.33 -5.50 0.62
C GLN A 49 -9.90 -4.10 0.30
N PRO A 50 -10.28 -3.24 1.27
CA PRO A 50 -10.79 -1.91 0.98
C PRO A 50 -9.72 -1.02 0.34
N LEU A 51 -8.45 -1.13 0.74
CA LEU A 51 -7.35 -0.33 0.17
C LEU A 51 -7.11 -0.69 -1.31
N ILE A 52 -7.17 -1.98 -1.65
CA ILE A 52 -7.05 -2.46 -3.04
C ILE A 52 -8.26 -1.98 -3.85
N ASN A 53 -9.47 -2.16 -3.33
CA ASN A 53 -10.70 -1.73 -4.00
C ASN A 53 -10.71 -0.20 -4.23
N GLN A 54 -10.24 0.58 -3.26
CA GLN A 54 -10.13 2.02 -3.40
C GLN A 54 -9.17 2.40 -4.53
N LYS A 55 -7.99 1.76 -4.62
CA LYS A 55 -7.07 1.97 -5.74
C LYS A 55 -7.73 1.67 -7.08
N ILE A 56 -8.36 0.51 -7.22
CA ILE A 56 -9.05 0.12 -8.46
C ILE A 56 -10.11 1.16 -8.85
N ARG A 57 -10.92 1.62 -7.88
CA ARG A 57 -11.94 2.65 -8.12
C ARG A 57 -11.32 3.97 -8.59
N MET A 58 -10.27 4.44 -7.93
CA MET A 58 -9.58 5.68 -8.32
C MET A 58 -9.01 5.59 -9.75
N TRP A 59 -8.35 4.47 -10.09
CA TRP A 59 -7.82 4.24 -11.44
C TRP A 59 -8.94 4.23 -12.50
N THR A 60 -10.05 3.55 -12.21
CA THR A 60 -11.19 3.45 -13.11
C THR A 60 -11.84 4.81 -13.36
N GLN A 61 -12.01 5.61 -12.29
CA GLN A 61 -12.55 6.97 -12.40
C GLN A 61 -11.63 7.89 -13.19
N LEU A 62 -10.32 7.85 -12.91
CA LEU A 62 -9.34 8.69 -13.60
C LEU A 62 -9.26 8.35 -15.09
N TYR A 63 -9.15 7.06 -15.41
CA TYR A 63 -9.06 6.57 -16.79
C TYR A 63 -10.35 6.77 -17.58
N GLY A 64 -11.51 6.62 -16.92
CA GLY A 64 -12.83 6.81 -17.54
C GLY A 64 -13.29 8.26 -17.67
N SER A 65 -12.60 9.21 -17.04
CA SER A 65 -13.05 10.61 -17.00
C SER A 65 -12.67 11.38 -18.26
N ARG A 66 -13.60 11.49 -19.20
CA ARG A 66 -13.44 12.37 -20.38
C ARG A 66 -13.30 13.84 -19.99
N SER A 67 -14.00 14.28 -18.95
CA SER A 67 -13.90 15.65 -18.45
C SER A 67 -12.48 15.96 -17.95
N PHE A 68 -11.83 15.02 -17.28
CA PHE A 68 -10.44 15.19 -16.86
C PHE A 68 -9.51 15.38 -18.06
N VAL A 69 -9.66 14.56 -19.11
CA VAL A 69 -8.91 14.71 -20.37
C VAL A 69 -9.15 16.09 -20.98
N SER A 70 -10.41 16.53 -21.09
CA SER A 70 -10.73 17.86 -21.64
C SER A 70 -10.09 19.00 -20.84
N VAL A 71 -10.09 18.93 -19.51
CA VAL A 71 -9.39 19.92 -18.67
C VAL A 71 -7.89 19.94 -18.98
N LEU A 72 -7.24 18.78 -19.13
CA LEU A 72 -5.82 18.73 -19.50
C LEU A 72 -5.57 19.32 -20.89
N GLU A 73 -6.44 19.09 -21.86
CA GLU A 73 -6.36 19.69 -23.21
C GLU A 73 -6.49 21.21 -23.17
N TYR A 74 -7.42 21.74 -22.37
CA TYR A 74 -7.56 23.19 -22.15
C TYR A 74 -6.31 23.78 -21.51
N LEU A 75 -5.79 23.13 -20.46
CA LEU A 75 -4.57 23.58 -19.78
C LEU A 75 -3.35 23.55 -20.71
N LEU A 76 -3.23 22.53 -21.57
CA LEU A 76 -2.18 22.46 -22.58
C LEU A 76 -2.31 23.61 -23.59
N SER A 77 -3.52 23.89 -24.05
CA SER A 77 -3.80 24.96 -25.03
C SER A 77 -3.48 26.34 -24.46
N ILE A 78 -3.96 26.63 -23.24
CA ILE A 78 -3.67 27.87 -22.52
C ILE A 78 -2.17 28.00 -22.24
N GLY A 79 -1.55 26.93 -21.77
CA GLY A 79 -0.11 26.89 -21.48
C GLY A 79 0.75 27.14 -22.70
N ASN A 80 0.39 26.58 -23.86
CA ASN A 80 1.07 26.82 -25.13
C ASN A 80 0.91 28.27 -25.59
N TYR A 81 -0.28 28.84 -25.47
CA TYR A 81 -0.54 30.25 -25.81
C TYR A 81 0.29 31.21 -24.94
N LEU A 82 0.28 31.01 -23.62
CA LEU A 82 1.02 31.87 -22.69
C LEU A 82 2.54 31.77 -22.85
N ASN A 83 3.05 30.61 -23.26
CA ASN A 83 4.49 30.35 -23.41
C ASN A 83 5.02 30.56 -24.83
N GLU A 84 4.20 31.02 -25.78
CA GLU A 84 4.58 31.19 -27.19
C GLU A 84 5.83 32.09 -27.35
N ASN A 85 5.96 33.12 -26.50
CA ASN A 85 7.08 34.06 -26.53
C ASN A 85 8.27 33.65 -25.64
N ALA A 86 8.18 32.53 -24.91
CA ALA A 86 9.22 32.09 -23.97
C ALA A 86 10.34 31.28 -24.65
N GLY A 87 10.40 31.25 -25.99
CA GLY A 87 11.41 30.50 -26.76
C GLY A 87 11.25 28.97 -26.68
N LYS A 88 10.18 28.47 -26.06
CA LYS A 88 9.85 27.06 -25.98
C LYS A 88 8.86 26.73 -27.10
N GLY A 89 9.18 25.75 -27.95
CA GLY A 89 8.26 25.28 -28.99
C GLY A 89 6.94 24.72 -28.40
N LYS A 90 5.93 24.52 -29.26
CA LYS A 90 4.61 24.01 -28.84
C LYS A 90 4.73 22.64 -28.14
N ALA A 91 4.19 22.56 -26.92
CA ALA A 91 4.11 21.35 -26.13
C ALA A 91 3.06 20.39 -26.68
N ARG A 92 3.36 19.08 -26.60
CA ARG A 92 2.39 18.00 -26.88
C ARG A 92 1.79 17.38 -25.61
N GLY A 93 2.34 17.73 -24.45
CA GLY A 93 1.86 17.28 -23.15
C GLY A 93 2.63 17.95 -22.02
N PHE A 94 2.24 17.62 -20.78
CA PHE A 94 2.89 18.09 -19.58
C PHE A 94 2.79 17.05 -18.47
N ARG A 95 3.70 17.14 -17.50
CA ARG A 95 3.65 16.28 -16.30
C ARG A 95 2.48 16.68 -15.41
N LEU A 96 1.67 15.72 -14.94
CA LEU A 96 0.58 16.00 -13.99
C LEU A 96 1.07 16.66 -12.69
N SER A 97 2.32 16.42 -12.28
CA SER A 97 2.94 17.12 -11.15
C SER A 97 3.12 18.63 -11.36
N SER A 98 2.96 19.14 -12.58
CA SER A 98 2.86 20.59 -12.83
C SER A 98 1.54 21.18 -12.33
N LEU A 99 0.48 20.38 -12.15
CA LEU A 99 -0.82 20.84 -11.61
C LEU A 99 -0.75 21.16 -10.11
N THR A 100 0.20 20.55 -9.39
CA THR A 100 0.35 20.72 -7.94
C THR A 100 1.31 21.85 -7.57
N LYS A 101 1.84 22.59 -8.55
CA LYS A 101 2.68 23.76 -8.27
C LYS A 101 1.79 24.92 -7.77
N PRO A 102 2.11 25.55 -6.62
CA PRO A 102 1.37 26.74 -6.19
C PRO A 102 1.44 27.82 -7.27
N GLY A 103 0.34 28.59 -7.43
CA GLY A 103 0.20 29.63 -8.46
C GLY A 103 1.35 30.64 -8.47
N PRO A 104 1.52 31.38 -9.59
CA PRO A 104 2.79 32.01 -9.91
C PRO A 104 3.12 33.16 -8.95
N GLN A 105 4.22 33.03 -8.21
CA GLN A 105 5.10 34.19 -8.01
C GLN A 105 5.85 34.39 -9.33
N GLY A 106 5.24 35.13 -10.25
CA GLY A 106 5.94 35.76 -11.39
C GLY A 106 6.35 34.91 -12.59
N ASN A 107 6.30 33.57 -12.57
CA ASN A 107 6.71 32.76 -13.74
C ASN A 107 5.56 31.89 -14.24
N ALA A 108 5.30 32.00 -15.55
CA ALA A 108 4.33 31.24 -16.32
C ALA A 108 4.31 29.75 -15.91
N LEU A 109 3.13 29.13 -15.98
CA LEU A 109 2.91 27.69 -15.74
C LEU A 109 4.08 26.90 -16.36
N ASP A 110 5.00 26.46 -15.49
CA ASP A 110 6.14 25.65 -15.90
C ASP A 110 5.62 24.23 -16.12
N LEU A 111 4.87 24.11 -17.22
CA LEU A 111 4.56 22.88 -17.92
C LEU A 111 5.91 22.39 -18.41
N LYS A 112 6.56 21.54 -17.60
CA LYS A 112 7.76 20.86 -18.03
C LYS A 112 7.36 20.00 -19.23
N LEU A 113 7.73 20.50 -20.41
CA LEU A 113 7.62 19.84 -21.69
C LEU A 113 8.14 18.41 -21.56
N VAL A 114 7.30 17.45 -21.95
CA VAL A 114 7.74 16.14 -22.42
C VAL A 114 7.49 16.13 -23.92
#